data_AF-A0AAV5WRC1-F1
#
_entry.id   AF-A0AAV5WRC1-F1
#
_cell.length_a   1.000
_cell.length_b   1.000
_cell.length_c   1.000
_cell.angle_alpha   90.00
_cell.angle_beta   90.00
_cell.angle_gamma   90.00
#
_symmetry.space_group_name_H-M   'P 1'
#
loop_
_entity.id
_entity.type
_entity.pdbx_description
1 polymer ?
#
loop_
_entity_poly.entity_id
_entity_poly.type
_entity_poly.pdbx_seq_one_letter_code
_entity_poly.pdbx_strand_id
1 'polypeptide(L)'
;MTRGGGGWTLISNSFYVSLINETSEKTLDEYAVGFGSASDADLWFGLDLISLYTNYQSMSLRLNLYRCAHNGVEAKWTDCTYKQFSVSDKSDDYRVTIPEV
;
A
#
# COMPACT_ATOMS: atom_id res chain seq x y z
N MET A 1 -14.01 0.94 -6.90
CA MET A 1 -14.51 2.33 -6.78
C MET A 1 -15.58 2.55 -5.70
N THR A 2 -15.89 1.58 -4.81
CA THR A 2 -17.08 1.68 -3.91
C THR A 2 -16.77 1.77 -2.41
N ARG A 3 -15.51 1.61 -1.96
CA ARG A 3 -15.16 1.65 -0.53
C ARG A 3 -14.89 3.09 -0.06
N GLY A 4 -15.59 3.53 0.99
CA GLY A 4 -15.42 4.84 1.64
C GLY A 4 -15.44 6.05 0.71
N GLY A 5 -16.48 6.18 -0.11
CA GLY A 5 -16.67 7.33 -1.01
C GLY A 5 -15.98 7.21 -2.38
N GLY A 6 -15.11 6.21 -2.59
CA GLY A 6 -14.36 6.08 -3.84
C GLY A 6 -13.18 7.06 -3.93
N GLY A 7 -12.59 7.22 -5.12
CA GLY A 7 -11.45 8.12 -5.34
C GLY A 7 -10.09 7.63 -4.85
N TRP A 8 -10.01 6.39 -4.35
CA TRP A 8 -8.77 5.78 -3.87
C TRP A 8 -7.97 5.16 -5.01
N THR A 9 -6.70 5.55 -5.12
CA THR A 9 -5.70 4.85 -5.95
C THR A 9 -5.13 3.67 -5.17
N LEU A 10 -5.15 2.48 -5.75
CA LEU A 10 -4.54 1.30 -5.15
C LEU A 10 -3.02 1.36 -5.34
N ILE A 11 -2.26 1.48 -4.25
CA ILE A 11 -0.78 1.56 -4.30
C ILE A 11 -0.09 0.25 -3.94
N SER A 12 -0.77 -0.60 -3.16
CA SER A 12 -0.32 -1.96 -2.87
C SER A 12 -1.49 -2.84 -2.49
N ASN A 13 -1.43 -4.09 -2.94
CA ASN A 13 -2.29 -5.16 -2.46
C ASN A 13 -1.57 -6.49 -2.68
N SER A 14 -1.85 -7.47 -1.82
CA SER A 14 -1.41 -8.84 -2.00
C SER A 14 -2.60 -9.75 -1.71
N PHE A 15 -2.94 -10.61 -2.66
CA PHE A 15 -4.03 -11.55 -2.50
C PHE A 15 -3.47 -12.94 -2.18
N TYR A 16 -4.00 -13.58 -1.13
CA TYR A 16 -3.59 -14.93 -0.69
C TYR A 16 -3.71 -16.02 -1.78
N VAL A 17 -4.39 -15.73 -2.90
CA VAL A 17 -4.62 -16.69 -3.99
C VAL A 17 -3.35 -16.96 -4.81
N SER A 18 -2.35 -16.07 -4.78
CA SER A 18 -1.09 -16.35 -5.46
C SER A 18 -0.20 -17.21 -4.56
N LEU A 19 0.07 -18.46 -4.98
CA LEU A 19 1.07 -19.36 -4.38
C LEU A 19 2.52 -18.83 -4.53
N ILE A 20 2.65 -17.59 -4.99
CA ILE A 20 3.87 -16.85 -5.26
C ILE A 20 3.79 -15.57 -4.43
N ASN A 21 4.86 -15.32 -3.68
CA ASN A 21 5.09 -14.10 -2.93
C ASN A 21 5.31 -12.91 -3.89
N GLU A 22 4.27 -12.44 -4.56
CA GLU A 22 4.40 -11.38 -5.58
C GLU A 22 4.86 -10.05 -4.99
N THR A 23 4.58 -9.81 -3.71
CA THR A 23 4.93 -8.58 -2.99
C THR A 23 5.99 -8.76 -1.89
N SER A 24 6.73 -9.87 -1.86
CA SER A 24 7.88 -10.02 -0.96
C SER A 24 9.10 -10.55 -1.71
N GLU A 25 10.27 -10.56 -1.04
CA GLU A 25 11.53 -11.04 -1.62
C GLU A 25 11.99 -10.28 -2.88
N LYS A 26 11.57 -9.02 -3.02
CA LYS A 26 12.01 -8.11 -4.08
C LYS A 26 13.19 -7.26 -3.62
N THR A 27 14.04 -6.89 -4.56
CA THR A 27 15.13 -5.93 -4.35
C THR A 27 14.58 -4.51 -4.18
N LEU A 28 15.39 -3.62 -3.59
CA LEU A 28 15.00 -2.22 -3.45
C LEU A 28 14.74 -1.55 -4.81
N ASP A 29 15.49 -1.90 -5.84
CA ASP A 29 15.30 -1.35 -7.19
C ASP A 29 13.98 -1.84 -7.83
N GLU A 30 13.56 -3.08 -7.56
CA GLU A 30 12.23 -3.56 -7.97
C GLU A 30 11.12 -2.81 -7.20
N TYR A 31 11.28 -2.58 -5.91
CA TYR A 31 10.34 -1.75 -5.13
C TYR A 31 10.34 -0.28 -5.57
N ALA A 32 11.45 0.25 -6.09
CA ALA A 32 11.53 1.60 -6.63
C ALA A 32 10.64 1.73 -7.87
N VAL A 33 10.81 0.81 -8.83
CA VAL A 33 10.10 0.81 -10.12
C VAL A 33 8.63 0.37 -9.99
N GLY A 34 8.33 -0.58 -9.10
CA GLY A 34 7.02 -1.20 -9.03
C GLY A 34 6.93 -2.50 -9.82
N PHE A 35 5.95 -3.34 -9.49
CA PHE A 35 5.74 -4.65 -10.08
C PHE A 35 4.30 -5.15 -9.82
N GLY A 36 3.96 -6.28 -10.43
CA GLY A 36 2.62 -6.87 -10.35
C GLY A 36 1.66 -6.27 -11.39
N SER A 37 0.37 -6.49 -11.17
CA SER A 37 -0.68 -6.28 -12.17
C SER A 37 -1.90 -5.58 -11.57
N ALA A 38 -2.23 -4.43 -12.15
CA ALA A 38 -3.43 -3.68 -11.77
C ALA A 38 -4.73 -4.42 -12.15
N SER A 39 -4.72 -5.22 -13.21
CA SER A 39 -5.88 -6.04 -13.59
C SER A 39 -6.18 -7.14 -12.59
N ASP A 40 -5.12 -7.68 -11.96
CA ASP A 40 -5.23 -8.73 -10.95
C ASP A 40 -5.39 -8.16 -9.53
N ALA A 41 -5.25 -6.84 -9.40
CA ALA A 41 -5.19 -6.12 -8.14
C ALA A 41 -4.16 -6.73 -7.17
N ASP A 42 -3.05 -7.25 -7.67
CA ASP A 42 -1.90 -7.73 -6.89
C ASP A 42 -0.67 -7.00 -7.41
N LEU A 43 -0.22 -5.99 -6.69
CA LEU A 43 0.81 -5.08 -7.19
C LEU A 43 1.50 -4.30 -6.08
N TRP A 44 2.65 -3.78 -6.45
CA TRP A 44 3.33 -2.68 -5.79
C TRP A 44 3.52 -1.53 -6.78
N PHE A 45 3.01 -0.35 -6.46
CA PHE A 45 2.94 0.77 -7.40
C PHE A 45 4.30 1.40 -7.74
N GLY A 46 5.32 1.17 -6.92
CA GLY A 46 6.66 1.74 -7.09
C GLY A 46 6.91 2.93 -6.17
N LEU A 47 8.00 2.89 -5.41
CA LEU A 47 8.36 3.94 -4.45
C LEU A 47 8.64 5.28 -5.14
N ASP A 48 9.18 5.28 -6.36
CA ASP A 48 9.44 6.52 -7.12
C ASP A 48 8.13 7.27 -7.42
N LEU A 49 7.10 6.53 -7.85
CA LEU A 49 5.78 7.11 -8.11
C LEU A 49 5.09 7.53 -6.80
N ILE A 50 5.14 6.68 -5.77
CA ILE A 50 4.55 7.01 -4.45
C ILE A 50 5.19 8.29 -3.88
N SER A 51 6.51 8.41 -3.96
CA SER A 51 7.25 9.61 -3.55
C SER A 51 6.79 10.83 -4.35
N LEU A 52 6.77 10.75 -5.68
CA LEU A 52 6.33 11.85 -6.54
C LEU A 52 4.92 12.34 -6.19
N TYR A 53 3.95 11.43 -6.09
CA TYR A 53 2.56 11.80 -5.86
C TYR A 53 2.29 12.37 -4.47
N THR A 54 2.93 11.79 -3.44
CA THR A 54 2.70 12.22 -2.05
C THR A 54 3.41 13.52 -1.68
N ASN A 55 4.41 13.94 -2.46
CA ASN A 55 5.05 15.25 -2.33
C ASN A 55 4.46 16.31 -3.28
N TYR A 56 3.76 15.90 -4.34
CA TYR A 56 3.06 16.83 -5.24
C TYR A 56 1.84 17.49 -4.59
N GLN A 57 1.07 16.71 -3.84
CA GLN A 57 -0.09 17.19 -3.08
C GLN A 57 -0.24 16.39 -1.79
N SER A 58 -0.93 16.96 -0.80
CA SER A 58 -1.24 16.23 0.44
C SER A 58 -2.13 15.03 0.13
N MET A 59 -1.67 13.83 0.50
CA MET A 59 -2.36 12.57 0.25
C MET A 59 -2.73 11.90 1.57
N SER A 60 -3.92 11.31 1.65
CA SER A 60 -4.31 10.41 2.73
C SER A 60 -4.00 8.95 2.36
N LEU A 61 -3.60 8.12 3.32
CA LEU A 61 -3.39 6.69 3.15
C LEU A 61 -4.48 5.91 3.87
N ARG A 62 -5.16 5.02 3.15
CA ARG A 62 -6.10 4.08 3.75
C ARG A 62 -5.59 2.65 3.63
N LEU A 63 -5.47 1.99 4.78
CA LEU A 63 -5.12 0.58 4.88
C LEU A 63 -6.40 -0.23 5.10
N ASN A 64 -6.61 -1.24 4.26
CA ASN A 64 -7.66 -2.23 4.45
C ASN A 64 -6.98 -3.54 4.85
N LEU A 65 -7.25 -4.04 6.04
CA LEU A 65 -6.63 -5.22 6.60
C LEU A 65 -7.67 -6.30 6.83
N TYR A 66 -7.38 -7.51 6.38
CA TYR A 66 -8.14 -8.70 6.74
C TYR A 66 -7.39 -9.47 7.81
N ARG A 67 -8.01 -9.58 8.99
CA ARG A 67 -7.47 -10.40 10.06
C ARG A 67 -8.09 -11.79 9.99
N CYS A 68 -7.26 -12.82 9.86
CA CYS A 68 -7.69 -14.22 9.91
C CYS A 68 -8.25 -14.60 11.29
N ALA A 69 -9.12 -15.61 11.31
CA ALA A 69 -9.61 -16.18 12.55
C ALA A 69 -8.46 -16.84 13.32
N HIS A 70 -8.41 -16.62 14.63
CA HIS A 70 -7.39 -17.21 15.50
C HIS A 70 -7.88 -17.25 16.95
N ASN A 71 -7.50 -18.27 17.72
CA ASN A 71 -7.78 -18.38 19.16
C ASN A 71 -9.26 -18.12 19.54
N GLY A 72 -10.21 -18.62 18.75
CA GLY A 72 -11.65 -18.40 18.97
C GLY A 72 -12.17 -17.02 18.60
N VAL A 73 -11.33 -16.15 18.03
CA VAL A 73 -11.73 -14.84 17.50
C VAL A 73 -12.03 -14.96 16.01
N GLU A 74 -13.21 -14.50 15.61
CA GLU A 74 -13.64 -14.53 14.21
C GLU A 74 -12.76 -13.65 13.30
N ALA A 75 -12.67 -14.05 12.04
CA ALA A 75 -12.03 -13.26 11.02
C ALA A 75 -12.80 -11.94 10.83
N LYS A 76 -12.08 -10.85 10.58
CA LYS A 76 -12.70 -9.53 10.46
C LYS A 76 -11.93 -8.62 9.51
N TRP A 77 -12.67 -7.92 8.66
CA TRP A 77 -12.16 -6.77 7.91
C TRP A 77 -12.11 -5.54 8.82
N THR A 78 -10.98 -4.87 8.80
CA THR A 78 -10.75 -3.60 9.50
C THR A 78 -10.05 -2.64 8.57
N ASP A 79 -10.25 -1.35 8.79
CA ASP A 79 -9.53 -0.32 8.05
C ASP A 79 -9.05 0.80 8.96
N CYS A 80 -7.97 1.46 8.52
CA CYS A 80 -7.39 2.63 9.18
C CYS A 80 -7.05 3.66 8.10
N THR A 81 -7.31 4.94 8.38
CA THR A 81 -6.99 6.03 7.46
C THR A 81 -6.08 7.03 8.16
N TYR A 82 -4.86 7.16 7.63
CA TYR A 82 -3.98 8.28 7.95
C TYR A 82 -4.38 9.46 7.09
N LYS A 83 -4.68 10.60 7.74
CA LYS A 83 -5.12 11.81 7.03
C LYS A 83 -4.05 12.35 6.09
N GLN A 84 -2.79 12.15 6.45
CA GLN A 84 -1.63 12.59 5.68
C GLN A 84 -0.56 11.51 5.72
N PHE A 85 0.05 11.25 4.58
CA PHE A 85 1.28 10.49 4.49
C PHE A 85 2.16 11.04 3.36
N SER A 86 3.46 10.93 3.53
CA SER A 86 4.43 11.17 2.47
C SER A 86 5.57 10.17 2.50
N VAL A 87 6.18 9.96 1.35
CA VAL A 87 7.36 9.11 1.18
C VAL A 87 8.44 9.98 0.55
N SER A 88 9.63 10.05 1.15
CA SER A 88 10.75 10.79 0.56
C SER A 88 11.29 10.07 -0.68
N ASP A 89 12.26 10.67 -1.38
CA ASP A 89 12.86 10.07 -2.56
C ASP A 89 13.98 9.07 -2.19
N LYS A 90 14.60 8.47 -3.22
CA LYS A 90 15.69 7.49 -3.07
C LYS A 90 16.89 8.03 -2.30
N SER A 91 17.17 9.34 -2.32
CA SER A 91 18.32 9.93 -1.62
C SER A 91 18.16 9.95 -0.11
N ASP A 92 16.93 9.79 0.36
CA ASP A 92 16.54 9.72 1.77
C ASP A 92 15.87 8.37 2.10
N ASP A 93 16.31 7.33 1.37
CA ASP A 93 15.92 5.92 1.55
C ASP A 93 14.41 5.68 1.59
N TYR A 94 13.63 6.49 0.86
CA TYR A 94 12.16 6.44 0.84
C TYR A 94 11.52 6.46 2.24
N ARG A 95 12.07 7.26 3.15
CA ARG A 95 11.52 7.47 4.50
C ARG A 95 10.03 7.83 4.44
N VAL A 96 9.24 7.10 5.21
CA VAL A 96 7.80 7.35 5.37
C VAL A 96 7.58 8.35 6.50
N THR A 97 6.73 9.36 6.25
CA THR A 97 6.29 10.33 7.26
C THR A 97 4.76 10.29 7.40
N ILE A 98 4.28 10.11 8.62
CA ILE A 98 2.86 10.16 8.99
C ILE A 98 2.75 11.14 10.17
N PRO A 99 2.32 12.39 9.95
CA PRO A 99 2.36 13.44 10.98
C PRO A 99 1.37 13.23 12.14
N GLU A 100 0.24 12.60 11.87
CA GLU A 100 -0.82 12.31 12.86
C GLU A 100 -1.16 10.82 12.82
N VAL A 101 -1.17 10.18 13.99
CA VAL A 101 -1.51 8.76 14.18
C VAL A 101 -2.85 8.64 14.89
#